data_AF-A0A075H001-F1
#
_entry.id   AF-A0A075H001-F1
#
_cell.length_a   1.000
_cell.length_b   1.000
_cell.length_c   1.000
_cell.angle_alpha   90.00
_cell.angle_beta   90.00
_cell.angle_gamma   90.00
#
_symmetry.space_group_name_H-M   'P 1'
#
loop_
_entity.id
_entity.type
_entity.pdbx_description
1 polymer ?
#
loop_
_entity_poly.entity_id
_entity_poly.type
_entity_poly.pdbx_seq_one_letter_code
_entity_poly.pdbx_strand_id
1 'polypeptide(L)'
;MKCKLNLTSRGAHMLDAHAVAIGPHGMLAINIAMLSLIGWALWRAEQKMPSGSDLILLILLGAFAVSGRVLLDPIPNVQPVTVIVLLAGIHFGAPRAIALAAAVALCSNVLLGHGLWSLYQAVGWSAVGVAGAALSNRLYVDGRMAIRALAALAAVSAFAFDWIVSLSALHSLSSEVFLVYLMAGIPYDLLHAAGNVAFVAWLANPLSEIMTRHVAPPAPMAVRDPVSSRV
;
A
#
# COMPACT_ATOMS: atom_id res chain seq x y z
N MET A 1 -36.57 -49.52 -11.88
CA MET A 1 -35.92 -49.40 -10.55
C MET A 1 -34.82 -48.34 -10.63
N LYS A 2 -35.07 -47.12 -10.13
CA LYS A 2 -34.02 -46.09 -9.99
C LYS A 2 -33.52 -46.13 -8.55
N CYS A 3 -32.30 -46.62 -8.38
CA CYS A 3 -31.60 -46.64 -7.10
C CYS A 3 -31.37 -45.18 -6.66
N LYS A 4 -32.08 -44.73 -5.62
CA LYS A 4 -31.75 -43.47 -4.94
C LYS A 4 -30.49 -43.72 -4.13
N LEU A 5 -29.39 -43.13 -4.57
CA LEU A 5 -28.14 -43.08 -3.82
C LEU A 5 -28.41 -42.23 -2.57
N ASN A 6 -28.67 -42.88 -1.43
CA ASN A 6 -28.69 -42.23 -0.12
C ASN A 6 -27.23 -41.90 0.24
N LEU A 7 -26.75 -40.74 -0.23
CA LEU A 7 -25.60 -40.08 0.38
C LEU A 7 -25.99 -39.77 1.83
N THR A 8 -25.35 -40.49 2.76
CA THR A 8 -25.58 -40.38 4.18
C THR A 8 -25.39 -38.93 4.64
N SER A 9 -26.32 -38.43 5.45
CA SER A 9 -26.32 -37.10 6.08
C SER A 9 -24.97 -36.75 6.78
N ARG A 10 -24.16 -37.75 7.15
CA ARG A 10 -22.80 -37.57 7.69
C ARG A 10 -21.78 -37.03 6.69
N GLY A 11 -21.89 -37.32 5.40
CA GLY A 11 -20.97 -36.79 4.38
C GLY A 11 -21.16 -35.29 4.12
N ALA A 12 -22.41 -34.82 4.19
CA ALA A 12 -22.75 -33.40 4.02
C ALA A 12 -22.27 -32.55 5.22
N HIS A 13 -22.29 -33.09 6.44
CA HIS A 13 -21.87 -32.37 7.64
C HIS A 13 -20.34 -32.20 7.77
N MET A 14 -19.54 -33.03 7.10
CA MET A 14 -18.07 -32.88 7.08
C MET A 14 -17.58 -31.87 6.04
N LEU A 15 -18.31 -31.71 4.93
CA LEU A 15 -17.97 -30.73 3.88
C LEU A 15 -18.20 -29.29 4.36
N ASP A 16 -19.07 -29.09 5.35
CA ASP A 16 -19.45 -27.79 5.92
C ASP A 16 -18.78 -27.49 7.27
N ALA A 17 -17.85 -28.34 7.72
CA ALA A 17 -17.20 -28.21 9.04
C ALA A 17 -16.41 -26.90 9.21
N HIS A 18 -16.04 -26.26 8.10
CA HIS A 18 -15.32 -24.98 8.07
C HIS A 18 -16.23 -23.78 7.77
N ALA A 19 -17.50 -23.98 7.43
CA ALA A 19 -18.45 -22.90 7.15
C ALA A 19 -19.08 -22.36 8.44
N VAL A 20 -18.21 -21.94 9.37
CA VAL A 20 -18.67 -21.23 10.55
C VAL A 20 -19.19 -19.87 10.11
N ALA A 21 -20.43 -19.53 10.45
CA ALA A 21 -20.97 -18.20 10.21
C ALA A 21 -20.25 -17.20 11.11
N ILE A 22 -19.33 -16.43 10.53
CA ILE A 22 -18.58 -15.40 11.24
C ILE A 22 -19.24 -14.05 10.93
N GLY A 23 -19.70 -13.35 11.96
CA GLY A 23 -20.24 -12.00 11.81
C GLY A 23 -19.16 -10.99 11.37
N PRO A 24 -19.53 -9.77 10.94
CA PRO A 24 -18.59 -8.78 10.42
C PRO A 24 -17.42 -8.47 11.35
N HIS A 25 -17.67 -8.37 12.66
CA HIS A 25 -16.62 -8.13 13.65
C HIS A 25 -15.65 -9.31 13.81
N GLY A 26 -16.15 -10.54 13.73
CA GLY A 26 -15.30 -11.73 13.79
C GLY A 26 -14.43 -11.87 12.54
N MET A 27 -14.98 -11.53 11.36
CA MET A 27 -14.23 -11.52 10.11
C MET A 27 -13.12 -10.46 10.15
N LEU A 28 -13.44 -9.26 10.64
CA LEU A 28 -12.45 -8.21 10.83
C LEU A 28 -11.34 -8.62 11.79
N ALA A 29 -11.68 -9.29 12.90
CA ALA A 29 -10.67 -9.79 13.85
C ALA A 29 -9.72 -10.81 13.20
N ILE A 30 -10.26 -11.73 12.38
CA ILE A 30 -9.45 -12.69 11.61
C ILE A 30 -8.54 -11.96 10.63
N ASN A 31 -9.07 -10.99 9.88
CA ASN A 31 -8.30 -10.22 8.92
C ASN A 31 -7.15 -9.44 9.58
N ILE A 32 -7.39 -8.82 10.74
CA ILE A 32 -6.36 -8.14 11.52
C ILE A 32 -5.30 -9.13 12.02
N ALA A 33 -5.71 -10.31 12.49
CA ALA A 33 -4.79 -11.35 12.92
C ALA A 33 -3.92 -11.85 11.75
N MET A 34 -4.51 -12.06 10.57
CA MET A 34 -3.79 -12.45 9.35
C MET A 34 -2.81 -11.37 8.90
N LEU A 35 -3.23 -10.09 8.88
CA LEU A 35 -2.36 -8.98 8.50
C LEU A 35 -1.19 -8.83 9.47
N SER A 36 -1.43 -9.03 10.76
CA SER A 36 -0.39 -9.02 11.80
C SER A 36 0.61 -10.15 11.61
N LEU A 37 0.12 -11.36 11.30
CA LEU A 37 0.98 -12.52 11.01
C LEU A 37 1.83 -12.29 9.75
N ILE A 38 1.25 -11.73 8.69
CA ILE A 38 1.96 -11.37 7.46
C ILE A 38 3.04 -10.32 7.76
N GLY A 39 2.69 -9.24 8.47
CA GLY A 39 3.64 -8.20 8.86
C GLY A 39 4.81 -8.77 9.68
N TRP A 40 4.52 -9.63 10.65
CA TRP A 40 5.54 -10.34 11.43
C TRP A 40 6.43 -11.24 10.58
N ALA A 41 5.84 -12.02 9.66
CA ALA A 41 6.59 -12.92 8.79
C ALA A 41 7.50 -12.15 7.82
N LEU A 42 7.01 -11.07 7.23
CA LEU A 42 7.78 -10.20 6.35
C LEU A 42 8.92 -9.49 7.09
N TRP A 43 8.66 -9.02 8.32
CA TRP A 43 9.70 -8.44 9.17
C TRP A 43 10.79 -9.47 9.56
N ARG A 44 10.41 -10.73 9.83
CA ARG A 44 11.37 -11.82 10.06
C ARG A 44 12.16 -12.18 8.81
N ALA A 45 11.54 -12.14 7.63
CA ALA A 45 12.20 -12.38 6.36
C ALA A 45 13.23 -11.27 6.07
N GLU A 46 12.86 -10.00 6.32
CA GLU A 46 13.72 -8.85 6.11
C GLU A 46 15.01 -8.89 6.92
N GLN A 47 14.95 -9.31 8.18
CA GLN A 47 16.13 -9.43 9.04
C GLN A 47 17.17 -10.44 8.54
N LYS A 48 16.81 -11.34 7.61
CA LYS A 48 17.72 -12.33 7.02
C LYS A 48 18.29 -11.87 5.68
N MET A 49 17.87 -10.72 5.16
CA MET A 49 18.32 -10.23 3.86
C MET A 49 19.64 -9.45 4.01
N PRO A 50 20.55 -9.54 3.02
CA PRO A 50 21.71 -8.66 2.95
C PRO A 50 21.27 -7.19 2.80
N SER A 51 22.01 -6.28 3.43
CA SER A 51 21.85 -4.84 3.23
C SER A 51 22.05 -4.47 1.75
N GLY A 52 21.37 -3.40 1.30
CA GLY A 52 21.39 -2.97 -0.10
C GLY A 52 20.44 -3.73 -1.04
N SER A 53 19.61 -4.64 -0.53
CA SER A 53 18.60 -5.37 -1.32
C SER A 53 17.30 -4.56 -1.55
N ASP A 54 17.40 -3.37 -2.13
CA ASP A 54 16.27 -2.43 -2.28
C ASP A 54 15.07 -3.00 -3.05
N LEU A 55 15.31 -3.76 -4.13
CA LEU A 55 14.27 -4.39 -4.93
C LEU A 55 13.48 -5.44 -4.12
N ILE A 56 14.18 -6.28 -3.34
CA ILE A 56 13.52 -7.30 -2.51
C ILE A 56 12.68 -6.62 -1.43
N LEU A 57 13.20 -5.57 -0.81
CA LEU A 57 12.44 -4.81 0.17
C LEU A 57 11.20 -4.16 -0.45
N LEU A 58 11.29 -3.58 -1.66
CA LEU A 58 10.12 -3.07 -2.38
C LEU A 58 9.07 -4.16 -2.62
N ILE A 59 9.48 -5.39 -2.91
CA ILE A 59 8.56 -6.53 -3.07
C ILE A 59 7.88 -6.85 -1.73
N LEU A 60 8.61 -6.89 -0.61
CA LEU A 60 8.01 -7.15 0.71
C LEU A 60 7.02 -6.04 1.11
N LEU A 61 7.37 -4.77 0.86
CA LEU A 61 6.50 -3.62 1.08
C LEU A 61 5.25 -3.70 0.22
N GLY A 62 5.39 -4.08 -1.06
CA GLY A 62 4.28 -4.30 -1.98
C GLY A 62 3.36 -5.41 -1.51
N ALA A 63 3.92 -6.55 -1.08
CA ALA A 63 3.15 -7.65 -0.52
C ALA A 63 2.35 -7.21 0.72
N PHE A 64 2.98 -6.50 1.66
CA PHE A 64 2.29 -5.96 2.83
C PHE A 64 1.19 -4.94 2.46
N ALA A 65 1.45 -4.06 1.49
CA ALA A 65 0.49 -3.07 1.02
C ALA A 65 -0.73 -3.72 0.36
N VAL A 66 -0.53 -4.73 -0.51
CA VAL A 66 -1.62 -5.50 -1.12
C VAL A 66 -2.42 -6.24 -0.06
N SER A 67 -1.75 -6.97 0.85
CA SER A 67 -2.44 -7.69 1.92
C SER A 67 -3.21 -6.74 2.84
N GLY A 68 -2.65 -5.60 3.20
CA GLY A 68 -3.32 -4.58 4.00
C GLY A 68 -4.56 -4.05 3.32
N ARG A 69 -4.49 -3.75 2.01
CA ARG A 69 -5.65 -3.32 1.23
C ARG A 69 -6.75 -4.39 1.16
N VAL A 70 -6.40 -5.65 0.94
CA VAL A 70 -7.37 -6.75 0.81
C VAL A 70 -8.00 -7.11 2.16
N LEU A 71 -7.20 -7.21 3.22
CA LEU A 71 -7.68 -7.65 4.53
C LEU A 71 -8.43 -6.55 5.28
N LEU A 72 -8.11 -5.28 5.03
CA LEU A 72 -8.82 -4.14 5.63
C LEU A 72 -9.98 -3.62 4.78
N ASP A 73 -10.30 -4.25 3.63
CA ASP A 73 -11.44 -3.91 2.78
C ASP A 73 -12.78 -3.73 3.52
N PRO A 74 -13.10 -4.49 4.60
CA PRO A 74 -14.30 -4.24 5.40
C PRO A 74 -14.37 -2.85 6.07
N ILE A 75 -13.24 -2.12 6.16
CA ILE A 75 -13.16 -0.74 6.65
C ILE A 75 -12.92 0.19 5.44
N PRO A 76 -13.92 0.99 5.04
CA PRO A 76 -13.83 1.79 3.82
C PRO A 76 -12.61 2.72 3.81
N ASN A 77 -11.81 2.62 2.75
CA ASN A 77 -10.61 3.42 2.48
C ASN A 77 -9.53 3.47 3.59
N VAL A 78 -9.57 2.56 4.57
CA VAL A 78 -8.52 2.47 5.60
C VAL A 78 -7.52 1.37 5.23
N GLN A 79 -6.42 1.76 4.59
CA GLN A 79 -5.39 0.84 4.10
C GLN A 79 -3.99 1.46 4.14
N PRO A 80 -2.92 0.67 4.32
CA PRO A 80 -1.57 1.22 4.52
C PRO A 80 -0.89 1.69 3.24
N VAL A 81 -1.51 1.50 2.07
CA VAL A 81 -0.89 1.71 0.74
C VAL A 81 -0.33 3.12 0.57
N THR A 82 -1.13 4.15 0.89
CA THR A 82 -0.75 5.55 0.70
C THR A 82 0.51 5.89 1.49
N VAL A 83 0.59 5.45 2.76
CA VAL A 83 1.76 5.70 3.63
C VAL A 83 2.98 4.92 3.14
N ILE A 84 2.82 3.66 2.73
CA ILE A 84 3.93 2.84 2.21
C ILE A 84 4.50 3.46 0.93
N VAL A 85 3.65 3.89 0.00
CA VAL A 85 4.06 4.52 -1.26
C VAL A 85 4.73 5.88 -1.01
N LEU A 86 4.20 6.67 -0.06
CA LEU A 86 4.80 7.94 0.35
C LEU A 86 6.21 7.74 0.91
N LEU A 87 6.40 6.77 1.82
CA LEU A 87 7.71 6.41 2.38
C LEU A 87 8.66 5.85 1.33
N ALA A 88 8.17 5.02 0.40
CA ALA A 88 8.96 4.54 -0.72
C ALA A 88 9.45 5.70 -1.61
N GLY A 89 8.62 6.73 -1.81
CA GLY A 89 9.03 7.97 -2.47
C GLY A 89 10.17 8.67 -1.73
N ILE A 90 10.03 8.83 -0.42
CA ILE A 90 11.02 9.50 0.44
C ILE A 90 12.38 8.78 0.41
N HIS A 91 12.38 7.44 0.48
CA HIS A 91 13.61 6.65 0.62
C HIS A 91 14.21 6.12 -0.68
N PHE A 92 13.37 5.82 -1.68
CA PHE A 92 13.80 5.19 -2.94
C PHE A 92 13.60 6.07 -4.17
N GLY A 93 12.97 7.24 -4.02
CA GLY A 93 12.70 8.16 -5.11
C GLY A 93 11.49 7.79 -5.96
N ALA A 94 11.10 8.72 -6.84
CA ALA A 94 9.85 8.64 -7.60
C ALA A 94 9.72 7.38 -8.48
N PRO A 95 10.72 6.94 -9.29
CA PRO A 95 10.53 5.80 -10.19
C PRO A 95 10.15 4.50 -9.47
N ARG A 96 10.76 4.25 -8.31
CA ARG A 96 10.50 3.05 -7.50
C ARG A 96 9.16 3.13 -6.78
N ALA A 97 8.79 4.31 -6.30
CA ALA A 97 7.48 4.53 -5.70
C ALA A 97 6.33 4.39 -6.72
N ILE A 98 6.53 4.87 -7.96
CA ILE A 98 5.58 4.70 -9.07
C ILE A 98 5.41 3.22 -9.42
N ALA A 99 6.53 2.48 -9.54
CA ALA A 99 6.48 1.04 -9.80
C ALA A 99 5.74 0.28 -8.69
N LEU A 100 6.02 0.61 -7.43
CA LEU A 100 5.34 0.05 -6.27
C LEU A 100 3.83 0.36 -6.29
N ALA A 101 3.46 1.63 -6.53
CA ALA A 101 2.07 2.07 -6.60
C ALA A 101 1.28 1.34 -7.70
N ALA A 102 1.84 1.25 -8.91
CA ALA A 102 1.21 0.56 -10.02
C ALA A 102 1.07 -0.95 -9.77
N ALA A 103 2.10 -1.59 -9.21
CA ALA A 103 2.07 -3.00 -8.86
C ALA A 103 1.03 -3.29 -7.78
N VAL A 104 0.98 -2.48 -6.71
CA VAL A 104 -0.02 -2.63 -5.65
C VAL A 104 -1.44 -2.47 -6.21
N ALA A 105 -1.69 -1.43 -7.02
CA ALA A 105 -3.00 -1.21 -7.64
C ALA A 105 -3.43 -2.41 -8.51
N LEU A 106 -2.55 -2.90 -9.39
CA LEU A 106 -2.85 -4.04 -10.25
C LEU A 106 -3.11 -5.31 -9.43
N CYS A 107 -2.18 -5.69 -8.55
CA CYS A 107 -2.25 -6.94 -7.79
C CYS A 107 -3.45 -6.97 -6.84
N SER A 108 -3.74 -5.87 -6.14
CA SER A 108 -4.92 -5.84 -5.26
C SER A 108 -6.22 -5.87 -6.05
N ASN A 109 -6.28 -5.22 -7.21
CA ASN A 109 -7.52 -5.16 -8.00
C ASN A 109 -7.83 -6.48 -8.72
N VAL A 110 -6.84 -7.35 -8.94
CA VAL A 110 -7.13 -8.73 -9.36
C VAL A 110 -8.00 -9.46 -8.33
N LEU A 111 -7.85 -9.14 -7.04
CA LEU A 111 -8.60 -9.75 -5.94
C LEU A 111 -9.90 -8.99 -5.61
N LEU A 112 -9.86 -7.66 -5.64
CA LEU A 112 -10.97 -6.78 -5.24
C LEU A 112 -11.86 -6.33 -6.40
N GLY A 113 -11.52 -6.70 -7.64
CA GLY A 113 -12.18 -6.23 -8.85
C GLY A 113 -11.40 -5.10 -9.55
N HIS A 114 -11.51 -5.06 -10.87
CA HIS A 114 -10.72 -4.19 -11.74
C HIS A 114 -11.62 -3.44 -12.74
N GLY A 115 -11.22 -2.22 -13.09
CA GLY A 115 -11.85 -1.44 -14.15
C GLY A 115 -11.08 -0.16 -14.43
N LEU A 116 -11.71 0.81 -15.10
CA LEU A 116 -11.03 2.04 -15.51
C LEU A 116 -10.43 2.81 -14.32
N TRP A 117 -11.10 2.77 -13.16
CA TRP A 117 -10.61 3.37 -11.92
C TRP A 117 -9.26 2.81 -11.47
N SER A 118 -8.86 1.60 -11.88
CA SER A 118 -7.55 1.01 -11.57
C SER A 118 -6.40 1.88 -12.10
N LEU A 119 -6.55 2.46 -13.28
CA LEU A 119 -5.54 3.37 -13.85
C LEU A 119 -5.44 4.64 -13.00
N TYR A 120 -6.58 5.18 -12.57
CA TYR A 120 -6.61 6.36 -11.70
C TYR A 120 -6.05 6.07 -10.31
N GLN A 121 -6.24 4.85 -9.77
CA GLN A 121 -5.60 4.42 -8.52
C GLN A 121 -4.08 4.35 -8.66
N ALA A 122 -3.59 3.75 -9.76
CA ALA A 122 -2.16 3.71 -10.05
C ALA A 122 -1.57 5.12 -10.19
N VAL A 123 -2.26 6.03 -10.90
CA VAL A 123 -1.84 7.45 -11.05
C VAL A 123 -1.89 8.19 -9.72
N GLY A 124 -2.97 8.03 -8.94
CA GLY A 124 -3.15 8.68 -7.65
C GLY A 124 -2.04 8.31 -6.68
N TRP A 125 -1.78 7.03 -6.48
CA TRP A 125 -0.67 6.61 -5.59
C TRP A 125 0.69 6.95 -6.17
N SER A 126 0.87 6.90 -7.49
CA SER A 126 2.10 7.38 -8.12
C SER A 126 2.37 8.85 -7.79
N ALA A 127 1.35 9.71 -7.83
CA ALA A 127 1.46 11.11 -7.44
C ALA A 127 1.85 11.27 -5.96
N VAL A 128 1.30 10.43 -5.07
CA VAL A 128 1.70 10.39 -3.64
C VAL A 128 3.18 10.03 -3.50
N GLY A 129 3.64 9.01 -4.22
CA GLY A 129 5.05 8.60 -4.22
C GLY A 129 5.99 9.70 -4.75
N VAL A 130 5.58 10.39 -5.83
CA VAL A 130 6.31 11.55 -6.37
C VAL A 130 6.38 12.68 -5.36
N ALA A 131 5.28 12.98 -4.66
CA ALA A 131 5.27 14.01 -3.61
C ALA A 131 6.23 13.65 -2.46
N GLY A 132 6.24 12.38 -2.03
CA GLY A 132 7.20 11.87 -1.04
C GLY A 132 8.65 12.06 -1.48
N ALA A 133 8.96 11.72 -2.73
CA ALA A 133 10.30 11.93 -3.30
C ALA A 133 10.70 13.40 -3.37
N ALA A 134 9.80 14.26 -3.86
CA ALA A 134 10.04 15.70 -4.01
C ALA A 134 10.24 16.42 -2.65
N LEU A 135 9.59 15.93 -1.60
CA LEU A 135 9.65 16.51 -0.26
C LEU A 135 10.59 15.75 0.69
N SER A 136 11.32 14.75 0.19
CA SER A 136 12.22 13.88 0.97
C SER A 136 13.16 14.64 1.91
N ASN A 137 13.87 15.66 1.42
CA ASN A 137 14.79 16.50 2.20
C ASN A 137 14.11 17.29 3.35
N ARG A 138 12.79 17.43 3.32
CA ARG A 138 12.02 18.10 4.40
C ARG A 138 11.36 17.08 5.34
N LEU A 139 11.07 15.88 4.84
CA LEU A 139 10.36 14.84 5.57
C LEU A 139 11.29 13.86 6.27
N TYR A 140 12.53 13.74 5.80
CA TYR A 140 13.58 12.93 6.39
C TYR A 140 14.83 13.78 6.59
N VAL A 141 15.10 14.18 7.83
CA VAL A 141 16.15 15.14 8.20
C VAL A 141 17.01 14.51 9.29
N ASP A 142 18.33 14.53 9.10
CA ASP A 142 19.32 14.00 10.06
C ASP A 142 19.01 12.59 10.56
N GLY A 143 18.59 11.72 9.64
CA GLY A 143 18.27 10.33 9.94
C GLY A 143 16.89 10.09 10.58
N ARG A 144 16.04 11.12 10.69
CA ARG A 144 14.75 11.05 11.40
C ARG A 144 13.59 11.52 10.53
N MET A 145 12.44 10.85 10.69
CA MET A 145 11.19 11.25 10.03
C MET A 145 10.54 12.44 10.73
N ALA A 146 10.14 13.45 9.96
CA ALA A 146 9.35 14.58 10.42
C ALA A 146 7.86 14.17 10.56
N ILE A 147 7.53 13.37 11.59
CA ILE A 147 6.23 12.70 11.75
C ILE A 147 5.01 13.63 11.60
N ARG A 148 5.07 14.85 12.14
CA ARG A 148 3.95 15.81 12.04
C ARG A 148 3.72 16.27 10.59
N ALA A 149 4.79 16.62 9.88
CA ALA A 149 4.71 17.04 8.49
C ALA A 149 4.29 15.86 7.59
N LEU A 150 4.81 14.66 7.88
CA LEU A 150 4.44 13.45 7.18
C LEU A 150 2.96 13.09 7.38
N ALA A 151 2.44 13.18 8.61
CA ALA A 151 1.03 12.92 8.90
C ALA A 151 0.11 13.92 8.19
N ALA A 152 0.48 15.21 8.18
CA ALA A 152 -0.25 16.24 7.44
C ALA A 152 -0.25 15.95 5.93
N LEU A 153 0.90 15.61 5.36
CA LEU A 153 1.01 15.27 3.95
C LEU A 153 0.22 14.00 3.60
N ALA A 154 0.26 12.98 4.46
CA ALA A 154 -0.48 11.73 4.26
C ALA A 154 -2.00 11.95 4.35
N ALA A 155 -2.47 12.85 5.22
CA ALA A 155 -3.87 13.26 5.28
C ALA A 155 -4.31 14.00 4.02
N VAL A 156 -3.53 14.99 3.55
CA VAL A 156 -3.81 15.69 2.27
C VAL A 156 -3.75 14.74 1.08
N SER A 157 -2.84 13.78 1.11
CA SER A 157 -2.69 12.76 0.06
C SER A 157 -3.90 11.84 -0.04
N ALA A 158 -4.65 11.64 1.06
CA ALA A 158 -5.90 10.87 1.03
C ALA A 158 -6.92 11.54 0.10
N PHE A 159 -7.24 12.81 0.35
CA PHE A 159 -8.14 13.60 -0.50
C PHE A 159 -7.65 13.69 -1.94
N ALA A 160 -6.36 13.99 -2.15
CA ALA A 160 -5.80 14.07 -3.50
C ALA A 160 -5.94 12.75 -4.25
N PHE A 161 -5.65 11.62 -3.60
CA PHE A 161 -5.83 10.28 -4.17
C PHE A 161 -7.31 10.02 -4.49
N ASP A 162 -8.20 10.20 -3.52
CA ASP A 162 -9.63 9.86 -3.67
C ASP A 162 -10.28 10.71 -4.77
N TRP A 163 -9.89 11.97 -4.90
CA TRP A 163 -10.39 12.86 -5.96
C TRP A 163 -9.82 12.50 -7.33
N ILE A 164 -8.54 12.13 -7.42
CA ILE A 164 -7.97 11.59 -8.67
C ILE A 164 -8.72 10.33 -9.09
N VAL A 165 -8.99 9.40 -8.17
CA VAL A 165 -9.76 8.18 -8.47
C VAL A 165 -11.18 8.52 -8.88
N SER A 166 -11.80 9.48 -8.20
CA SER A 166 -13.16 9.96 -8.51
C SER A 166 -13.30 10.50 -9.92
N LEU A 167 -12.24 11.07 -10.53
CA LEU A 167 -12.27 11.51 -11.94
C LEU A 167 -12.63 10.37 -12.91
N SER A 168 -12.40 9.11 -12.53
CA SER A 168 -12.84 7.95 -13.33
C SER A 168 -14.36 7.87 -13.48
N ALA A 169 -15.13 8.43 -12.53
CA ALA A 169 -16.58 8.45 -12.59
C ALA A 169 -17.14 9.36 -13.69
N LEU A 170 -16.37 10.35 -14.18
CA LEU A 170 -16.75 11.22 -15.31
C LEU A 170 -16.88 10.47 -16.64
N HIS A 171 -16.41 9.23 -16.72
CA HIS A 171 -16.65 8.36 -17.88
C HIS A 171 -18.06 7.75 -17.89
N SER A 172 -18.82 7.88 -16.81
CA SER A 172 -20.17 7.33 -16.68
C SER A 172 -21.20 8.33 -16.12
N LEU A 173 -20.73 9.34 -15.40
CA LEU A 173 -21.54 10.42 -14.84
C LEU A 173 -21.36 11.70 -15.66
N SER A 174 -22.41 12.52 -15.76
CA SER A 174 -22.28 13.88 -16.30
C SER A 174 -21.46 14.76 -15.36
N SER A 175 -20.80 15.77 -15.92
CA SER A 175 -20.07 16.78 -15.14
C SER A 175 -20.97 17.54 -14.16
N GLU A 176 -22.27 17.67 -14.47
CA GLU A 176 -23.28 18.34 -13.64
C GLU A 176 -23.49 17.64 -12.29
N VAL A 177 -23.45 16.31 -12.24
CA VAL A 177 -23.65 15.54 -10.99
C VAL A 177 -22.33 15.20 -10.29
N PHE A 178 -21.19 15.46 -10.94
CA PHE A 178 -19.88 15.08 -10.42
C PHE A 178 -19.53 15.75 -9.09
N LEU A 179 -19.92 17.02 -8.92
CA LEU A 179 -19.70 17.72 -7.65
C LEU A 179 -20.49 17.08 -6.50
N VAL A 180 -21.73 16.66 -6.76
CA VAL A 180 -22.57 15.96 -5.76
C VAL A 180 -21.95 14.60 -5.42
N TYR A 181 -21.46 13.88 -6.42
CA TYR A 181 -20.72 12.62 -6.21
C TYR A 181 -19.48 12.83 -5.32
N LEU A 182 -18.69 13.88 -5.59
CA LEU A 182 -17.51 14.20 -4.79
C LEU A 182 -17.89 14.55 -3.34
N MET A 183 -18.94 15.35 -3.15
CA MET A 183 -19.44 15.70 -1.81
C MET A 183 -19.94 14.48 -1.03
N ALA A 184 -20.59 13.52 -1.70
CA ALA A 184 -21.00 12.25 -1.10
C ALA A 184 -19.80 11.37 -0.71
N GLY A 185 -18.64 11.57 -1.36
CA GLY A 185 -17.37 10.87 -1.07
C GLY A 185 -16.66 11.35 0.20
N ILE A 186 -16.93 12.57 0.68
CA ILE A 186 -16.19 13.20 1.79
C ILE A 186 -16.06 12.34 3.06
N PRO A 187 -17.09 11.59 3.52
CA PRO A 187 -16.91 10.68 4.66
C PRO A 187 -15.83 9.61 4.44
N TYR A 188 -15.70 9.11 3.22
CA TYR A 188 -14.69 8.13 2.83
C TYR A 188 -13.30 8.78 2.73
N ASP A 189 -13.21 10.00 2.21
CA ASP A 189 -11.96 10.78 2.18
C ASP A 189 -11.44 11.04 3.60
N LEU A 190 -12.34 11.35 4.55
CA LEU A 190 -12.02 11.55 5.96
C LEU A 190 -11.55 10.26 6.63
N LEU A 191 -12.19 9.13 6.34
CA LEU A 191 -11.74 7.81 6.84
C LEU A 191 -10.35 7.48 6.32
N HIS A 192 -10.09 7.74 5.03
CA HIS A 192 -8.78 7.54 4.43
C HIS A 192 -7.72 8.44 5.08
N ALA A 193 -8.02 9.73 5.29
CA ALA A 193 -7.12 10.66 5.95
C ALA A 193 -6.81 10.23 7.39
N ALA A 194 -7.82 9.85 8.17
CA ALA A 194 -7.66 9.35 9.53
C ALA A 194 -6.83 8.06 9.58
N GLY A 195 -7.10 7.12 8.67
CA GLY A 195 -6.32 5.90 8.49
C GLY A 195 -4.86 6.20 8.18
N ASN A 196 -4.59 7.10 7.25
CA ASN A 196 -3.23 7.52 6.89
C ASN A 196 -2.48 8.14 8.08
N VAL A 197 -3.13 8.98 8.88
CA VAL A 197 -2.52 9.54 10.10
C VAL A 197 -2.18 8.44 11.10
N ALA A 198 -3.08 7.47 11.31
CA ALA A 198 -2.83 6.33 12.18
C ALA A 198 -1.67 5.45 11.68
N PHE A 199 -1.64 5.14 10.37
CA PHE A 199 -0.55 4.40 9.77
C PHE A 199 0.78 5.16 9.80
N VAL A 200 0.79 6.48 9.66
CA VAL A 200 2.01 7.27 9.88
C VAL A 200 2.49 7.12 11.32
N ALA A 201 1.60 7.23 12.30
CA ALA A 201 1.97 7.12 13.72
C ALA A 201 2.59 5.74 14.06
N TRP A 202 2.10 4.66 13.45
CA TRP A 202 2.58 3.30 13.74
C TRP A 202 3.69 2.79 12.82
N LEU A 203 3.67 3.15 11.53
CA LEU A 203 4.54 2.55 10.52
C LEU A 203 5.69 3.44 10.07
N ALA A 204 5.61 4.76 10.21
CA ALA A 204 6.59 5.65 9.58
C ALA A 204 8.03 5.41 10.07
N ASN A 205 8.24 5.41 11.39
CA ASN A 205 9.57 5.15 11.95
C ASN A 205 10.10 3.73 11.68
N PRO A 206 9.37 2.64 12.00
CA PRO A 206 9.89 1.29 11.80
C PRO A 206 10.15 0.98 10.32
N LEU A 207 9.27 1.44 9.40
CA LEU A 207 9.51 1.25 7.97
C LEU A 207 10.65 2.12 7.46
N SER A 208 10.80 3.36 7.93
CA SER A 208 11.94 4.21 7.58
C SER A 208 13.27 3.57 7.98
N GLU A 209 13.36 2.99 9.19
CA GLU A 209 14.55 2.27 9.66
C GLU A 209 14.85 1.01 8.83
N ILE A 210 13.82 0.27 8.41
CA ILE A 210 13.98 -0.88 7.50
C ILE A 210 14.48 -0.41 6.13
N MET A 211 13.89 0.66 5.58
CA MET A 211 14.22 1.19 4.26
C MET A 211 15.66 1.71 4.21
N THR A 212 16.10 2.47 5.21
CA THR A 212 17.44 3.07 5.23
C THR A 212 18.55 2.01 5.28
N ARG A 213 18.32 0.85 5.92
CA ARG A 213 19.24 -0.29 5.89
C ARG A 213 19.44 -0.90 4.49
N HIS A 214 18.49 -0.68 3.58
CA HIS A 214 18.45 -1.30 2.26
C HIS A 214 18.60 -0.31 1.10
N VAL A 215 18.67 1.00 1.36
CA VAL A 215 19.09 1.98 0.35
C VAL A 215 20.54 1.69 -0.01
N ALA A 216 20.80 1.40 -1.29
CA ALA A 216 22.16 1.18 -1.77
C ALA A 216 23.01 2.44 -1.51
N PRO A 217 24.27 2.29 -1.03
CA PRO A 217 25.19 3.41 -0.97
C PRO A 217 25.37 4.03 -2.38
N PRO A 218 25.58 5.34 -2.49
CA PRO A 218 25.97 5.93 -3.76
C PRO A 218 27.16 5.17 -4.33
N ALA A 219 27.10 4.78 -5.61
CA ALA A 219 28.23 4.14 -6.28
C ALA A 219 29.47 5.02 -6.05
N PRO A 220 30.63 4.44 -5.66
CA PRO A 220 31.86 5.23 -5.54
C PRO A 220 32.04 5.98 -6.86
N MET A 221 32.11 7.31 -6.81
CA MET A 221 32.58 8.05 -7.98
C MET A 221 33.93 7.45 -8.32
N ALA A 222 34.02 6.75 -9.44
CA ALA A 222 35.29 6.36 -10.00
C ALA A 222 36.05 7.66 -10.23
N VAL A 223 36.94 8.00 -9.30
CA VAL A 223 37.93 9.04 -9.51
C VAL A 223 38.69 8.58 -10.73
N ARG A 224 38.39 9.20 -11.87
CA ARG A 224 39.18 8.99 -13.08
C ARG A 224 40.52 9.62 -12.78
N ASP A 225 41.46 8.82 -12.30
CA ASP A 225 42.84 9.26 -12.20
C ASP A 225 43.25 9.75 -13.60
N PRO A 226 43.69 11.01 -13.75
CA PRO A 226 44.16 11.48 -15.03
C PRO A 226 45.37 10.63 -15.40
N VAL A 227 45.24 9.88 -16.48
CA VAL A 227 46.32 9.10 -17.08
C VAL A 227 47.44 10.09 -17.39
N SER A 228 48.46 10.11 -16.53
CA SER A 228 49.72 10.81 -16.79
C SER A 228 50.39 10.11 -17.97
N SER A 229 50.11 10.56 -19.19
CA SER A 229 50.91 10.23 -20.36
C SER A 229 52.30 10.85 -20.18
N ARG A 230 53.26 10.06 -19.67
CA ARG A 230 54.68 10.39 -19.81
C ARG A 230 55.10 10.00 -21.22
N VAL A 231 55.43 11.02 -22.01
CA VAL A 231 56.26 10.92 -23.21
C VAL A 231 57.71 11.10 -22.76
#